data_AF-A0A9P5W9R8-F1
#
_entry.id   AF-A0A9P5W9R8-F1
#
_cell.length_a   1.000
_cell.length_b   1.000
_cell.length_c   1.000
_cell.angle_alpha   90.00
_cell.angle_beta   90.00
_cell.angle_gamma   90.00
#
_symmetry.space_group_name_H-M   'P 1'
#
loop_
_entity.id
_entity.type
_entity.pdbx_description
1 polymer ?
#
loop_
_entity_poly.entity_id
_entity_poly.type
_entity_poly.pdbx_seq_one_letter_code
_entity_poly.pdbx_strand_id
1 'polypeptide(L)'
;MAVLPLNDGQVRIILDQGIITPEEHAALRSEDLTMEKFEKLASACITPAKLKCLDCSWLTYYRVNERQAEHFAYKNRVFLAGDAAHVHSPAGGQGMNAGLQDSFNLTWKVALVLHGIAPDSILETYEGERK
;
A
#
# COMPACT_ATOMS: atom_id res chain seq x y z
N MET A 1 -15.34 5.27 7.25
CA MET A 1 -14.66 6.32 6.47
C MET A 1 -13.48 6.83 7.28
N ALA A 2 -12.32 7.01 6.67
CA ALA A 2 -11.16 7.67 7.23
C ALA A 2 -10.90 8.98 6.46
N VAL A 3 -10.53 10.03 7.19
CA VAL A 3 -10.24 11.36 6.64
C VAL A 3 -8.85 11.77 7.10
N LEU A 4 -7.96 12.01 6.15
CA LEU A 4 -6.55 12.31 6.39
C LEU A 4 -6.24 13.70 5.82
N PRO A 5 -5.99 14.71 6.67
CA PRO A 5 -5.58 16.02 6.19
C PRO A 5 -4.20 15.92 5.55
N LEU A 6 -4.03 16.59 4.41
CA LEU A 6 -2.77 16.75 3.70
C LEU A 6 -2.35 18.23 3.74
N ASN A 7 -1.20 18.52 3.14
CA ASN A 7 -0.72 19.90 3.00
C ASN A 7 -1.64 20.71 2.06
N ASP A 8 -1.49 22.03 2.09
CA ASP A 8 -2.15 22.97 1.18
C ASP A 8 -3.69 22.89 1.19
N GLY A 9 -4.26 22.49 2.33
CA GLY A 9 -5.70 22.35 2.50
C GLY A 9 -6.32 21.15 1.77
N GLN A 10 -5.51 20.25 1.20
CA GLN A 10 -5.99 19.01 0.61
C GLN A 10 -6.37 18.00 1.68
N VAL A 11 -7.30 17.10 1.32
CA VAL A 11 -7.76 16.03 2.21
C VAL A 11 -7.82 14.74 1.41
N ARG A 12 -7.27 13.65 1.95
CA ARG A 12 -7.48 12.29 1.45
C ARG A 12 -8.62 11.64 2.22
N ILE A 13 -9.61 11.15 1.50
CA ILE A 13 -10.76 10.45 2.08
C ILE A 13 -10.74 9.01 1.58
N ILE A 14 -10.86 8.07 2.52
CA ILE A 14 -10.97 6.65 2.26
C ILE A 14 -12.33 6.19 2.79
N LEU A 15 -13.14 5.60 1.93
CA LEU A 15 -14.44 5.08 2.30
C LEU A 15 -14.63 3.67 1.75
N ASP A 16 -15.45 2.90 2.46
CA ASP A 16 -15.89 1.59 2.01
C ASP A 16 -17.05 1.77 1.03
N GLN A 17 -17.06 1.04 -0.09
CA GLN A 17 -18.12 1.17 -1.09
C GLN A 17 -19.37 0.32 -0.77
N GLY A 18 -19.37 -0.39 0.35
CA GLY A 18 -20.37 -1.39 0.70
C GLY A 18 -20.05 -2.78 0.14
N ILE A 19 -21.02 -3.68 0.35
CA ILE A 19 -20.94 -5.08 -0.10
C ILE A 19 -21.24 -5.12 -1.61
N ILE A 20 -20.31 -5.69 -2.38
CA ILE A 20 -20.45 -5.95 -3.81
C ILE A 20 -20.07 -7.39 -4.13
N THR A 21 -20.55 -7.95 -5.24
CA THR A 21 -20.21 -9.33 -5.63
C THR A 21 -18.77 -9.44 -6.15
N PRO A 22 -18.18 -10.65 -6.19
CA PRO A 22 -16.85 -10.86 -6.78
C PRO A 22 -16.75 -10.41 -8.24
N GLU A 23 -17.81 -10.57 -9.03
CA GLU A 23 -17.87 -10.17 -10.44
C GLU A 23 -17.90 -8.64 -10.55
N GLU A 24 -18.75 -7.98 -9.76
CA GLU A 24 -18.80 -6.52 -9.66
C GLU A 24 -17.43 -5.96 -9.26
N HIS A 25 -16.78 -6.60 -8.28
CA HIS A 25 -15.44 -6.22 -7.82
C HIS A 25 -14.41 -6.39 -8.94
N ALA A 26 -14.44 -7.50 -9.69
CA ALA A 26 -13.52 -7.76 -10.79
C ALA A 26 -13.71 -6.78 -11.96
N ALA A 27 -14.92 -6.24 -12.13
CA ALA A 27 -15.26 -5.24 -13.14
C ALA A 27 -14.88 -3.81 -12.75
N LEU A 28 -14.54 -3.52 -11.50
CA LEU A 28 -14.18 -2.16 -11.07
C LEU A 28 -12.92 -1.65 -11.78
N ARG A 29 -13.04 -0.47 -12.36
CA ARG A 29 -11.95 0.28 -13.02
C ARG A 29 -11.90 1.68 -12.43
N SER A 30 -10.70 2.15 -12.10
CA SER A 30 -10.53 3.47 -11.48
C SER A 30 -10.87 4.60 -12.45
N GLU A 31 -10.79 4.32 -13.76
CA GLU A 31 -11.16 5.22 -14.85
C GLU A 31 -12.67 5.50 -14.88
N ASP A 32 -13.50 4.57 -14.39
CA ASP A 32 -14.96 4.72 -14.31
C ASP A 32 -15.39 5.44 -13.03
N LEU A 33 -14.45 5.79 -12.14
CA LEU A 33 -14.74 6.42 -10.86
C LEU A 33 -14.86 7.94 -11.03
N THR A 34 -16.05 8.47 -10.77
CA THR A 34 -16.33 9.91 -10.85
C THR A 34 -16.48 10.54 -9.47
N MET A 35 -16.26 11.85 -9.37
CA MET A 35 -16.55 12.60 -8.13
C MET A 35 -18.01 12.46 -7.71
N GLU A 36 -18.96 12.41 -8.64
CA GLU A 36 -20.38 12.21 -8.33
C GLU A 36 -20.64 10.83 -7.68
N LYS A 37 -20.03 9.77 -8.23
CA LYS A 37 -20.12 8.42 -7.66
C LYS A 37 -19.50 8.39 -6.25
N PHE A 38 -18.35 9.05 -6.08
CA PHE A 38 -17.70 9.18 -4.79
C PHE A 38 -18.56 9.95 -3.77
N GLU A 39 -19.12 11.11 -4.14
CA GLU A 39 -20.01 11.92 -3.29
C GLU A 39 -21.27 11.15 -2.87
N LYS A 40 -21.84 10.36 -3.79
CA LYS A 40 -22.99 9.48 -3.50
C LYS A 40 -22.65 8.44 -2.43
N LEU A 41 -21.48 7.79 -2.56
CA LEU A 41 -21.00 6.83 -1.56
C LEU A 41 -20.71 7.52 -0.22
N ALA A 42 -20.00 8.66 -0.25
CA ALA A 42 -19.67 9.43 0.94
C ALA A 42 -20.92 9.88 1.71
N SER A 43 -21.96 10.35 0.99
CA SER A 43 -23.22 10.80 1.59
C SER A 43 -23.91 9.71 2.42
N ALA A 44 -23.84 8.45 1.97
CA ALA A 44 -24.35 7.31 2.72
C ALA A 44 -23.56 7.04 4.02
N CYS A 45 -22.28 7.40 4.06
CA CYS A 45 -21.41 7.18 5.23
C CYS A 45 -21.44 8.30 6.27
N ILE A 46 -21.85 9.53 5.91
CA ILE A 46 -21.66 10.73 6.75
C ILE A 46 -22.95 11.44 7.15
N THR A 47 -24.11 10.90 6.80
CA THR A 47 -25.41 11.50 7.14
C THR A 47 -25.51 11.81 8.64
N PRO A 48 -25.95 13.02 9.05
CA PRO A 48 -26.60 14.08 8.26
C PRO A 48 -25.65 15.11 7.63
N ALA A 49 -24.34 14.98 7.82
CA ALA A 49 -23.38 15.87 7.18
C ALA A 49 -23.45 15.73 5.65
N LYS A 50 -23.07 16.79 4.94
CA LYS A 50 -22.99 16.81 3.48
C LYS A 50 -21.55 17.06 3.07
N LEU A 51 -21.11 16.36 2.04
CA LEU A 51 -19.80 16.53 1.44
C LEU A 51 -19.96 16.88 -0.03
N LYS A 52 -19.27 17.92 -0.46
CA LYS A 52 -19.15 18.32 -1.86
C LYS A 52 -17.67 18.39 -2.20
N CYS A 53 -17.25 17.62 -3.19
CA CYS A 53 -15.92 17.70 -3.76
C CYS A 53 -15.87 18.90 -4.70
N LEU A 54 -14.99 19.86 -4.40
CA LEU A 54 -14.78 21.03 -5.27
C LEU A 54 -13.84 20.70 -6.42
N ASP A 55 -12.81 19.92 -6.12
CA ASP A 55 -11.81 19.44 -7.06
C ASP A 55 -11.28 18.07 -6.58
N CYS A 56 -10.64 17.32 -7.49
CA CYS A 56 -10.07 16.02 -7.20
C CYS A 56 -8.75 15.82 -7.96
N SER A 57 -7.64 15.83 -7.23
CA SER A 57 -6.31 15.58 -7.81
C SER A 57 -6.10 14.11 -8.18
N TRP A 58 -6.74 13.18 -7.47
CA TRP A 58 -6.62 11.75 -7.69
C TRP A 58 -7.77 10.97 -7.04
N LEU A 59 -8.28 9.98 -7.78
CA LEU A 59 -9.39 9.13 -7.36
C LEU A 59 -9.13 7.71 -7.85
N THR A 60 -9.30 6.72 -6.97
CA THR A 60 -9.08 5.31 -7.32
C THR A 60 -9.95 4.39 -6.49
N TYR A 61 -10.17 3.18 -7.00
CA TYR A 61 -10.45 2.04 -6.15
C TYR A 61 -9.18 1.48 -5.54
N TYR A 62 -9.30 0.96 -4.32
CA TYR A 62 -8.28 0.15 -3.71
C TYR A 62 -8.91 -1.17 -3.26
N ARG A 63 -8.25 -2.28 -3.59
CA ARG A 63 -8.66 -3.60 -3.15
C ARG A 63 -7.86 -4.01 -1.93
N VAL A 64 -8.55 -4.26 -0.82
CA VAL A 64 -7.94 -4.86 0.36
C VAL A 64 -7.41 -6.24 0.01
N ASN A 65 -6.09 -6.36 0.00
CA ASN A 65 -5.37 -7.61 -0.09
C ASN A 65 -4.39 -7.66 1.07
N GLU A 66 -4.25 -8.85 1.64
CA GLU A 66 -3.14 -9.19 2.51
C GLU A 66 -2.44 -10.38 1.86
N ARG A 67 -1.21 -10.16 1.41
CA ARG A 67 -0.42 -11.18 0.70
C ARG A 67 1.02 -11.04 1.11
N GLN A 68 1.71 -12.15 1.19
CA GLN A 68 3.13 -12.20 1.49
C GLN A 68 3.78 -13.30 0.65
N ALA A 69 4.96 -13.02 0.11
CA ALA A 69 5.77 -14.00 -0.59
C ALA A 69 6.30 -15.05 0.38
N GLU A 70 6.38 -16.30 -0.07
CA GLU A 70 6.93 -17.38 0.74
C GLU A 70 8.44 -17.19 1.01
N HIS A 71 9.17 -16.56 0.08
CA HIS A 71 10.57 -16.24 0.26
C HIS A 71 10.85 -14.81 -0.16
N PHE A 72 11.65 -14.11 0.64
CA PHE A 72 12.09 -12.75 0.39
C PHE A 72 13.49 -12.74 -0.23
N ALA A 73 14.25 -13.83 -0.10
CA ALA A 73 15.56 -13.97 -0.70
C ALA A 73 15.72 -15.32 -1.41
N TYR A 74 16.45 -15.32 -2.52
CA TYR A 74 16.89 -16.53 -3.21
C TYR A 74 18.41 -16.53 -3.38
N LYS A 75 19.05 -17.51 -2.73
CA LYS A 75 20.50 -17.78 -2.79
C LYS A 75 21.39 -16.55 -2.56
N ASN A 76 20.98 -15.61 -1.70
CA ASN A 76 21.69 -14.34 -1.44
C ASN A 76 22.00 -13.52 -2.71
N ARG A 77 21.19 -13.65 -3.77
CA ARG A 77 21.41 -12.96 -5.06
C ARG A 77 20.19 -12.22 -5.57
N VAL A 78 19.00 -12.73 -5.28
CA VAL A 78 17.73 -12.10 -5.67
C VAL A 78 16.93 -11.83 -4.40
N PHE A 79 16.42 -10.62 -4.27
CA PHE A 79 15.68 -10.18 -3.09
C PHE A 79 14.37 -9.51 -3.51
N LEU A 80 13.30 -9.76 -2.74
CA LEU A 80 12.02 -9.06 -2.83
C LEU A 80 11.93 -8.09 -1.64
N ALA A 81 11.42 -6.88 -1.88
CA ALA A 81 11.20 -5.86 -0.86
C ALA A 81 9.92 -5.07 -1.17
N GLY A 82 9.24 -4.54 -0.14
CA GLY A 82 8.00 -3.79 -0.29
C GLY A 82 6.89 -4.59 -0.97
N ASP A 83 6.11 -3.95 -1.83
CA ASP A 83 4.94 -4.55 -2.50
C ASP A 83 5.25 -5.82 -3.32
N ALA A 84 6.51 -6.05 -3.69
CA ALA A 84 6.94 -7.30 -4.33
C ALA A 84 7.01 -8.48 -3.35
N ALA A 85 7.23 -8.21 -2.06
CA ALA A 85 7.36 -9.18 -0.99
C ALA A 85 6.09 -9.29 -0.14
N HIS A 86 5.41 -8.18 0.11
CA HIS A 86 4.20 -8.13 0.93
C HIS A 86 3.28 -6.99 0.52
N VAL A 87 1.98 -7.22 0.62
CA VAL A 87 0.95 -6.20 0.42
C VAL A 87 0.05 -6.22 1.64
N HIS A 88 -0.16 -5.04 2.23
CA HIS A 88 -1.00 -4.86 3.41
C HIS A 88 -2.20 -3.97 3.11
N SER A 89 -3.21 -4.07 3.97
CA SER A 89 -4.34 -3.13 3.96
C SER A 89 -3.85 -1.67 4.16
N PRO A 90 -4.40 -0.70 3.40
CA PRO A 90 -4.02 0.69 3.47
C PRO A 90 -4.58 1.35 4.73
N ALA A 91 -5.51 0.69 5.41
CA ALA A 91 -6.07 1.15 6.68
C ALA A 91 -4.98 1.43 7.72
N GLY A 92 -3.87 0.66 7.70
CA GLY A 92 -2.73 0.87 8.59
C GLY A 92 -1.65 1.82 8.06
N GLY A 93 -1.76 2.32 6.82
CA GLY A 93 -0.73 3.18 6.21
C GLY A 93 0.66 2.53 6.08
N GLN A 94 0.74 1.19 6.08
CA GLN A 94 2.00 0.47 6.25
C GLN A 94 2.79 0.25 4.95
N GLY A 95 2.15 0.09 3.79
CA GLY A 95 2.81 -0.40 2.56
C GLY A 95 4.15 0.29 2.23
N MET A 96 4.12 1.61 1.99
CA MET A 96 5.34 2.37 1.70
C MET A 96 6.37 2.32 2.84
N ASN A 97 5.91 2.44 4.09
CA ASN A 97 6.79 2.48 5.26
C ASN A 97 7.52 1.14 5.47
N ALA A 98 6.80 0.03 5.34
CA ALA A 98 7.36 -1.31 5.45
C ALA A 98 8.37 -1.58 4.32
N GLY A 99 8.04 -1.23 3.07
CA GLY A 99 8.96 -1.39 1.94
C GLY A 99 10.23 -0.54 2.03
N LEU A 100 10.13 0.67 2.57
CA LEU A 100 11.30 1.50 2.89
C LEU A 100 12.17 0.85 3.96
N GLN A 101 11.58 0.27 5.01
CA GLN A 101 12.33 -0.44 6.04
C GLN A 101 12.99 -1.71 5.51
N ASP A 102 12.37 -2.44 4.59
CA ASP A 102 12.99 -3.60 3.94
C ASP A 102 14.24 -3.18 3.17
N SER A 103 14.11 -2.13 2.35
CA SER A 103 15.21 -1.59 1.56
C SER A 103 16.32 -1.08 2.48
N PHE A 104 15.96 -0.36 3.53
CA PHE A 104 16.91 0.14 4.53
C PHE A 104 17.65 -1.02 5.22
N ASN A 105 16.96 -2.10 5.58
CA ASN A 105 17.57 -3.28 6.18
C ASN A 105 18.53 -4.01 5.22
N LEU A 106 18.15 -4.17 3.95
CA LEU A 106 18.92 -4.95 2.97
C LEU A 106 20.16 -4.20 2.45
N THR A 107 20.04 -2.90 2.16
CA THR A 107 21.03 -2.18 1.34
C THR A 107 22.40 -2.10 2.00
N TRP A 108 22.47 -1.90 3.32
CA TRP A 108 23.77 -1.85 4.01
C TRP A 108 24.44 -3.23 4.06
N LYS A 109 23.67 -4.32 4.19
CA LYS A 109 24.19 -5.70 4.16
C LYS A 109 24.82 -5.98 2.80
N VAL A 110 24.11 -5.64 1.72
CA VAL A 110 24.62 -5.75 0.34
C VAL A 110 25.89 -4.94 0.15
N ALA A 111 25.92 -3.69 0.61
CA ALA A 111 27.11 -2.84 0.50
C ALA A 111 28.34 -3.45 1.20
N LEU A 112 28.18 -3.95 2.43
CA LEU A 112 29.28 -4.58 3.16
C LEU A 112 29.83 -5.83 2.46
N VAL A 113 28.96 -6.66 1.88
CA VAL A 113 29.37 -7.85 1.13
C VAL A 113 30.09 -7.46 -0.17
N LEU A 114 29.56 -6.50 -0.92
CA LEU A 114 30.18 -6.03 -2.17
C LEU A 114 31.56 -5.41 -1.95
N HIS A 115 31.78 -4.76 -0.80
CA HIS A 115 33.09 -4.21 -0.42
C HIS A 115 34.02 -5.22 0.27
N GLY A 116 33.60 -6.47 0.45
CA GLY A 116 34.40 -7.49 1.14
C GLY A 116 34.60 -7.23 2.64
N ILE A 117 33.75 -6.39 3.24
CA ILE A 117 33.81 -6.03 4.67
C ILE A 117 33.09 -7.08 5.54
N ALA A 118 32.03 -7.70 5.00
CA ALA A 118 31.24 -8.72 5.68
C ALA A 118 31.09 -9.99 4.82
N PRO A 119 30.90 -11.17 5.44
CA PRO A 119 30.63 -12.41 4.72
C PRO A 119 29.24 -12.41 4.08
N ASP A 120 29.07 -13.18 3.00
CA ASP A 120 27.80 -13.33 2.26
C ASP A 120 26.63 -13.78 3.16
N SER A 121 26.93 -14.54 4.24
CA SER A 121 25.93 -15.02 5.20
C SER A 121 25.18 -13.91 5.93
N ILE A 122 25.70 -12.67 5.98
CA ILE A 122 24.94 -11.55 6.54
C ILE A 122 23.65 -11.27 5.73
N LEU A 123 23.62 -11.60 4.44
CA LEU A 123 22.45 -11.43 3.58
C LEU A 123 21.32 -12.39 3.93
N GLU A 124 21.64 -13.56 4.52
CA GLU A 124 20.64 -14.55 4.95
C GLU A 124 19.75 -14.00 6.07
N THR A 125 20.27 -13.06 6.85
CA THR A 125 19.52 -12.42 7.95
C THR A 125 18.36 -11.56 7.45
N TYR A 126 18.37 -11.10 6.20
CA TYR A 126 17.33 -10.23 5.65
C TYR A 126 15.95 -10.89 5.71
N GLU A 127 15.81 -12.12 5.21
CA GLU A 127 14.52 -12.82 5.22
C GLU A 127 14.06 -13.09 6.66
N GLY A 128 14.96 -13.54 7.53
CA GLY A 128 14.62 -13.82 8.94
C GLY A 128 14.23 -12.59 9.76
N GLU A 129 14.66 -11.39 9.36
CA GLU A 129 14.34 -10.14 10.05
C GLU A 129 13.11 -9.41 9.47
N ARG A 130 12.78 -9.65 8.19
CA ARG A 130 11.79 -8.84 7.44
C ARG A 130 10.54 -9.60 7.01
N LYS A 131 10.58 -10.92 6.98
CA LYS A 131 9.40 -11.76 6.72
C LYS A 131 8.60 -11.98 8.00
#